data_AF-A0A950E3T9-F1
#
_entry.id   AF-A0A950E3T9-F1
#
_cell.length_a   1.000
_cell.length_b   1.000
_cell.length_c   1.000
_cell.angle_alpha   90.00
_cell.angle_beta   90.00
_cell.angle_gamma   90.00
#
_symmetry.space_group_name_H-M   'P 1'
#
loop_
_entity.id
_entity.type
_entity.pdbx_description
1 polymer ?
#
loop_
_entity_poly.entity_id
_entity_poly.type
_entity_poly.pdbx_seq_one_letter_code
_entity_poly.pdbx_strand_id
1 'polypeptide(L)'
;MSEEDKTPKNVRDRFRRPSRPDFRFDQMFETHSEEWERVGLAVDVNQKAVQNARRRAVIEALLFIAVVVIYDNRKSWFELHLTSGWFTVVRIVTVVVLLALGWAFARDIGRIAGPTFFRRMDPGTAGTVGFIARLVTVGIVILVVLGVAGVNATSIVAGSAFTAIILGLAAQQTLGNLFAGMVLLSARPFRVGERVRIQAGALGGTLEGVVGSLGLLYTTLVRGEDRIMVPNNGVLAAVIVPVREPEPVDVRVRLSTGVSISQVQTILDDRISVPTRQAATVTLAEIDGEDVVVRVQATPDRADDGARLADEVIDALSTVTGEHPRVAGNSPTRPQQAGTAAQRD
;
A
#
# COMPACT_ATOMS: atom_id res chain seq x y z
N MET A 1 63.05 35.40 23.42
CA MET A 1 62.72 33.96 23.57
C MET A 1 61.24 33.83 23.29
N SER A 2 60.73 33.41 22.13
CA SER A 2 61.30 32.91 20.88
C SER A 2 60.30 33.21 19.75
N GLU A 3 60.78 33.18 18.51
CA GLU A 3 60.07 33.42 17.24
C GLU A 3 58.76 32.62 17.08
N GLU A 4 57.74 33.23 16.48
CA GLU A 4 56.54 32.53 15.98
C GLU A 4 56.49 32.64 14.45
N ASP A 5 56.79 31.51 13.83
CA ASP A 5 56.79 31.19 12.39
C ASP A 5 55.37 31.29 11.80
N LYS A 6 55.22 32.03 10.70
CA LYS A 6 54.01 32.10 9.88
C LYS A 6 54.27 31.43 8.53
N THR A 7 53.74 30.21 8.37
CA THR A 7 53.54 29.59 7.06
C THR A 7 52.07 29.16 6.87
N PRO A 8 51.50 29.29 5.65
CA PRO A 8 50.04 29.29 5.45
C PRO A 8 49.44 27.88 5.27
N LYS A 9 48.31 27.62 5.92
CA LYS A 9 47.56 26.35 5.79
C LYS A 9 46.85 26.23 4.44
N ASN A 10 47.26 25.19 3.73
CA ASN A 10 46.75 24.56 2.52
C ASN A 10 45.24 24.69 2.22
N VAL A 11 44.99 25.06 0.96
CA VAL A 11 43.74 24.97 0.21
C VAL A 11 43.53 23.54 -0.29
N ARG A 12 42.92 22.63 0.50
CA ARG A 12 42.66 21.24 0.03
C ARG A 12 41.35 20.55 0.48
N ASP A 13 40.35 21.26 1.00
CA ASP A 13 39.11 20.63 1.50
C ASP A 13 37.87 20.75 0.59
N ARG A 14 38.03 20.93 -0.72
CA ARG A 14 36.90 21.17 -1.64
C ARG A 14 36.26 19.95 -2.32
N PHE A 15 36.66 18.73 -1.99
CA PHE A 15 36.05 17.52 -2.57
C PHE A 15 35.80 16.44 -1.52
N ARG A 16 34.75 16.61 -0.71
CA ARG A 16 34.11 15.49 0.01
C ARG A 16 33.01 14.90 -0.87
N ARG A 17 33.10 13.60 -1.15
CA ARG A 17 32.08 12.80 -1.84
C ARG A 17 30.74 12.86 -1.07
N PRO A 18 29.57 12.85 -1.74
CA PRO A 18 28.32 12.67 -1.03
C PRO A 18 28.32 11.29 -0.35
N SER A 19 27.98 11.29 0.94
CA SER A 19 27.83 10.10 1.77
C SER A 19 26.75 9.19 1.17
N ARG A 20 27.00 7.87 1.14
CA ARG A 20 25.99 6.87 0.79
C ARG A 20 24.77 7.00 1.74
N PRO A 21 23.54 6.78 1.27
CA PRO A 21 22.39 6.65 2.17
C PRO A 21 22.62 5.45 3.06
N ASP A 22 22.77 5.72 4.36
CA ASP A 22 23.01 4.70 5.38
C ASP A 22 21.67 4.01 5.66
N PHE A 23 21.42 2.88 4.99
CA PHE A 23 20.26 2.05 5.26
C PHE A 23 20.49 1.32 6.59
N ARG A 24 20.12 2.00 7.68
CA ARG A 24 20.15 1.48 9.05
C ARG A 24 19.04 0.45 9.28
N PHE A 25 19.35 -0.82 9.03
CA PHE A 25 18.46 -1.96 9.25
C PHE A 25 18.11 -2.18 10.72
N ASP A 26 18.93 -1.67 11.64
CA ASP A 26 18.73 -1.63 13.08
C ASP A 26 17.52 -0.76 13.49
N GLN A 27 17.13 0.22 12.66
CA GLN A 27 15.95 1.06 12.90
C GLN A 27 14.67 0.54 12.24
N MET A 28 14.73 -0.51 11.41
CA MET A 28 13.51 -1.12 10.81
C MET A 28 12.72 -1.99 11.79
N PHE A 29 13.32 -2.33 12.93
CA PHE A 29 12.70 -3.13 13.99
C PHE A 29 12.65 -2.39 15.33
N GLU A 30 12.73 -1.06 15.32
CA GLU A 30 12.26 -0.25 16.46
C GLU A 30 10.75 -0.49 16.59
N THR A 31 10.39 -1.56 17.31
CA THR A 31 9.03 -1.71 17.82
C THR A 31 8.77 -0.46 18.63
N HIS A 32 7.76 0.31 18.21
CA HIS A 32 7.36 1.60 18.79
C HIS A 32 7.14 1.60 20.32
N SER A 33 7.31 0.47 21.03
CA SER A 33 7.20 0.32 22.48
C SER A 33 8.05 1.32 23.29
N GLU A 34 9.19 1.80 22.79
CA GLU A 34 10.01 2.77 23.54
C GLU A 34 9.42 4.20 23.53
N GLU A 35 8.64 4.56 22.52
CA GLU A 35 7.91 5.83 22.52
C GLU A 35 6.75 5.80 23.53
N TRP A 36 6.16 4.63 23.78
CA TRP A 36 5.01 4.45 24.69
C TRP A 36 5.37 4.73 26.15
N GLU A 37 6.60 4.40 26.55
CA GLU A 37 7.11 4.63 27.91
C GLU A 37 7.37 6.12 28.18
N ARG A 38 7.82 6.87 27.16
CA ARG A 38 8.16 8.30 27.31
C ARG A 38 6.93 9.22 27.40
N VAL A 39 5.77 8.84 26.85
CA VAL A 39 4.54 9.67 26.91
C VAL A 39 3.62 9.35 28.09
N GLY A 40 3.99 8.42 28.98
CA GLY A 40 3.13 7.99 30.10
C GLY A 40 1.81 7.31 29.66
N LEU A 41 1.73 6.91 28.39
CA LEU A 41 0.59 6.24 27.76
C LEU A 41 0.79 4.74 27.62
N ALA A 42 1.89 4.20 28.17
CA ALA A 42 1.95 2.82 28.63
C ALA A 42 0.88 2.65 29.72
N VAL A 43 -0.39 2.59 29.30
CA VAL A 43 -1.38 1.80 29.99
C VAL A 43 -0.71 0.45 30.06
N ASP A 44 -0.15 0.12 31.22
CA ASP A 44 0.04 -1.25 31.62
C ASP A 44 -1.29 -1.91 31.28
N VAL A 45 -1.35 -2.61 30.14
CA VAL A 45 -2.50 -3.40 29.76
C VAL A 45 -2.42 -4.59 30.69
N ASN A 46 -2.74 -4.33 31.96
CA ASN A 46 -2.86 -5.32 32.98
C ASN A 46 -3.99 -6.20 32.46
N GLN A 47 -3.65 -7.37 31.93
CA GLN A 47 -4.62 -8.29 31.36
C GLN A 47 -5.73 -8.59 32.39
N LYS A 48 -5.44 -8.46 33.69
CA LYS A 48 -6.41 -8.53 34.78
C LYS A 48 -7.43 -7.37 34.74
N ALA A 49 -7.01 -6.14 34.44
CA ALA A 49 -7.93 -5.00 34.28
C ALA A 49 -8.88 -5.20 33.09
N VAL A 50 -8.38 -5.77 31.99
CA VAL A 50 -9.17 -6.12 30.80
C VAL A 50 -10.18 -7.23 31.11
N GLN A 51 -9.74 -8.30 31.77
CA GLN A 51 -10.59 -9.40 32.18
C GLN A 51 -11.67 -8.94 33.17
N ASN A 52 -11.32 -8.05 34.10
CA ASN A 52 -12.26 -7.46 35.04
C ASN A 52 -13.29 -6.56 34.34
N ALA A 53 -12.86 -5.74 33.38
CA ALA A 53 -13.75 -4.94 32.55
C ALA A 53 -14.71 -5.84 31.73
N ARG A 54 -14.20 -6.93 31.15
CA ARG A 54 -15.04 -7.90 30.43
C ARG A 54 -16.09 -8.55 31.32
N ARG A 55 -15.70 -8.99 32.53
CA ARG A 55 -16.65 -9.55 33.50
C ARG A 55 -17.72 -8.54 33.90
N ARG A 56 -17.32 -7.29 34.18
CA ARG A 56 -18.25 -6.21 34.52
C ARG A 56 -19.22 -5.92 33.38
N ALA A 57 -18.71 -5.77 32.15
CA ALA A 57 -19.55 -5.53 30.99
C ALA A 57 -20.57 -6.66 30.75
N VAL A 58 -20.19 -7.93 30.95
CA VAL A 58 -21.15 -9.05 30.86
C VAL A 58 -22.22 -8.95 31.94
N ILE A 59 -21.85 -8.66 33.19
CA ILE A 59 -22.81 -8.49 34.28
C ILE A 59 -23.74 -7.31 33.99
N GLU A 60 -23.20 -6.17 33.57
CA GLU A 60 -23.98 -4.98 33.21
C GLU A 60 -24.94 -5.26 32.05
N ALA A 61 -24.50 -5.98 31.01
CA ALA A 61 -25.36 -6.39 29.91
C ALA A 61 -26.49 -7.33 30.36
N LEU A 62 -26.19 -8.32 31.19
CA LEU A 62 -27.19 -9.23 31.75
C LEU A 62 -28.20 -8.49 32.63
N LEU A 63 -27.73 -7.56 33.47
CA LEU A 63 -28.60 -6.70 34.29
C LEU A 63 -29.46 -5.80 33.41
N PHE A 64 -28.89 -5.21 32.36
CA PHE A 64 -29.63 -4.37 31.43
C PHE A 64 -30.76 -5.16 30.75
N ILE A 65 -30.45 -6.36 30.23
CA ILE A 65 -31.45 -7.26 29.64
C ILE A 65 -32.50 -7.65 30.67
N ALA A 66 -32.09 -8.03 31.89
CA ALA A 66 -33.01 -8.42 32.95
C ALA A 66 -33.99 -7.29 33.29
N VAL A 67 -33.52 -6.04 33.41
CA VAL A 67 -34.37 -4.87 33.66
C VAL A 67 -35.36 -4.66 32.53
N VAL A 68 -34.94 -4.79 31.27
CA VAL A 68 -35.85 -4.69 30.11
C VAL A 68 -36.93 -5.78 30.14
N VAL A 69 -36.54 -7.04 30.36
CA VAL A 69 -37.46 -8.18 30.41
C VAL A 69 -38.45 -8.06 31.56
N ILE A 70 -37.97 -7.68 32.76
CA ILE A 70 -38.82 -7.42 33.93
C ILE A 70 -39.81 -6.29 33.63
N TYR A 71 -39.35 -5.21 33.01
CA TYR A 71 -40.21 -4.09 32.66
C TYR A 71 -41.29 -4.51 31.65
N ASP A 72 -40.93 -5.25 30.60
CA ASP A 72 -41.87 -5.70 29.58
C ASP A 72 -42.95 -6.63 30.16
N ASN A 73 -42.54 -7.57 31.03
CA ASN A 73 -43.42 -8.56 31.66
C ASN A 73 -44.09 -8.08 32.96
N ARG A 74 -43.88 -6.82 33.36
CA ARG A 74 -44.31 -6.28 34.67
C ARG A 74 -45.80 -6.47 34.94
N LYS A 75 -46.65 -6.39 33.91
CA LYS A 75 -48.10 -6.52 34.04
C LYS A 75 -48.50 -7.96 34.37
N SER A 76 -47.87 -8.91 33.70
CA SER A 76 -48.16 -10.34 33.84
C SER A 76 -47.58 -10.92 35.13
N TRP A 77 -46.38 -10.48 35.53
CA TRP A 77 -45.70 -11.06 36.69
C TRP A 77 -46.12 -10.48 38.03
N PHE A 78 -46.55 -9.22 38.05
CA PHE A 78 -46.79 -8.54 39.32
C PHE A 78 -48.27 -8.30 39.62
N GLU A 79 -49.22 -8.63 38.74
CA GLU A 79 -50.68 -8.42 38.89
C GLU A 79 -51.03 -7.12 39.64
N LEU A 80 -50.20 -6.11 39.43
CA LEU A 80 -50.09 -5.02 40.38
C LEU A 80 -51.23 -4.08 40.05
N HIS A 81 -52.26 -4.06 40.91
CA HIS A 81 -53.37 -3.11 40.89
C HIS A 81 -52.87 -1.71 41.29
N LEU A 82 -51.82 -1.26 40.62
CA LEU A 82 -51.24 0.05 40.77
C LEU A 82 -52.24 1.07 40.23
N THR A 83 -52.60 2.04 41.05
CA THR A 83 -53.24 3.28 40.58
C THR A 83 -52.34 3.96 39.53
N SER A 84 -52.97 4.63 38.56
CA SER A 84 -52.34 5.24 37.37
C SER A 84 -50.99 5.96 37.62
N GLY A 85 -50.83 6.62 38.78
CA GLY A 85 -49.61 7.35 39.14
C GLY A 85 -48.35 6.47 39.31
N TRP A 86 -48.48 5.24 39.81
CA TRP A 86 -47.32 4.37 40.07
C TRP A 86 -46.67 3.83 38.79
N PHE A 87 -47.42 3.69 37.69
CA PHE A 87 -46.86 3.28 36.41
C PHE A 87 -45.84 4.28 35.87
N THR A 88 -46.10 5.58 36.06
CA THR A 88 -45.18 6.64 35.66
C THR A 88 -43.89 6.60 36.47
N VAL A 89 -44.00 6.39 37.79
CA VAL A 89 -42.84 6.28 38.69
C VAL A 89 -41.98 5.07 38.30
N VAL A 90 -42.59 3.89 38.13
CA VAL A 90 -41.88 2.68 37.70
C VAL A 90 -41.18 2.89 36.36
N ARG A 91 -41.85 3.54 35.39
CA ARG A 91 -41.24 3.85 34.09
C ARG A 91 -40.04 4.79 34.22
N ILE A 92 -40.17 5.88 34.97
CA ILE A 92 -39.06 6.85 35.16
C ILE A 92 -37.87 6.17 35.85
N VAL A 93 -38.12 5.42 36.92
CA VAL A 93 -37.07 4.67 37.63
C VAL A 93 -36.39 3.68 36.68
N THR A 94 -37.16 2.92 35.89
CA THR A 94 -36.61 1.98 34.90
C THR A 94 -35.72 2.70 33.89
N VAL A 95 -36.18 3.85 33.34
CA VAL A 95 -35.39 4.66 32.41
C VAL A 95 -34.07 5.12 33.04
N VAL A 96 -34.10 5.63 34.27
CA VAL A 96 -32.90 6.08 34.98
C VAL A 96 -31.93 4.92 35.23
N VAL A 97 -32.44 3.75 35.64
CA VAL A 97 -31.63 2.54 35.84
C VAL A 97 -31.00 2.06 34.53
N LEU A 98 -31.76 2.03 33.44
CA LEU A 98 -31.25 1.63 32.13
C LEU A 98 -30.19 2.62 31.60
N LEU A 99 -30.37 3.93 31.81
CA LEU A 99 -29.36 4.92 31.45
C LEU A 99 -28.07 4.74 32.27
N ALA A 100 -28.18 4.49 33.57
CA ALA A 100 -27.02 4.24 34.42
C ALA A 100 -26.27 2.97 34.03
N LEU A 101 -26.98 1.87 33.81
CA LEU A 101 -26.41 0.58 33.36
C LEU A 101 -25.79 0.71 31.97
N GLY A 102 -26.48 1.36 31.03
CA GLY A 102 -25.99 1.57 29.67
C GLY A 102 -24.76 2.47 29.62
N TRP A 103 -24.69 3.51 30.47
CA TRP A 103 -23.50 4.35 30.59
C TRP A 103 -22.29 3.59 31.16
N ALA A 104 -22.52 2.76 32.19
CA ALA A 104 -21.50 1.90 32.76
C ALA A 104 -20.95 0.91 31.71
N PHE A 105 -21.87 0.27 30.97
CA PHE A 105 -21.54 -0.67 29.89
C PHE A 105 -20.74 -0.02 28.77
N ALA A 106 -21.17 1.15 28.29
CA ALA A 106 -20.47 1.89 27.25
C ALA A 106 -19.05 2.31 27.68
N ARG A 107 -18.86 2.66 28.96
CA ARG A 107 -17.54 2.99 29.52
C ARG A 107 -16.62 1.77 29.55
N ASP A 108 -17.15 0.61 29.89
CA ASP A 108 -16.37 -0.62 30.02
C ASP A 108 -16.03 -1.23 28.65
N ILE A 109 -16.89 -1.06 27.63
CA ILE A 109 -16.59 -1.42 26.23
C ILE A 109 -15.34 -0.72 25.69
N GLY A 110 -15.16 0.58 25.97
CA GLY A 110 -13.97 1.31 25.53
C GLY A 110 -12.67 0.71 26.08
N ARG A 111 -12.73 0.10 27.27
CA ARG A 111 -11.58 -0.57 27.91
C ARG A 111 -11.34 -1.99 27.39
N ILE A 112 -12.38 -2.66 26.89
CA ILE A 112 -12.31 -4.01 26.29
C ILE A 112 -11.80 -3.94 24.85
N ALA A 113 -12.21 -2.93 24.08
CA ALA A 113 -11.80 -2.74 22.70
C ALA A 113 -10.30 -2.47 22.56
N GLY A 114 -9.71 -1.80 23.56
CA GLY A 114 -8.30 -1.45 23.56
C GLY A 114 -7.35 -2.64 23.37
N PRO A 115 -7.25 -3.59 24.30
CA PRO A 115 -6.22 -4.64 24.33
C PRO A 115 -6.17 -5.56 23.10
N THR A 116 -7.32 -5.79 22.46
CA THR A 116 -7.42 -6.64 21.27
C THR A 116 -6.87 -5.95 20.03
N PHE A 117 -6.95 -4.61 19.97
CA PHE A 117 -6.45 -3.79 18.87
C PHE A 117 -5.06 -3.16 19.14
N PHE A 118 -4.71 -2.86 20.41
CA PHE A 118 -3.44 -2.24 20.83
C PHE A 118 -2.21 -3.09 20.51
N ARG A 119 -2.36 -4.41 20.31
CA ARG A 119 -1.21 -5.27 19.96
C ARG A 119 -0.71 -5.10 18.53
N ARG A 120 -1.43 -4.38 17.66
CA ARG A 120 -1.11 -4.23 16.23
C ARG A 120 -1.35 -2.84 15.65
N MET A 121 -1.78 -1.86 16.46
CA MET A 121 -2.16 -0.53 15.99
C MET A 121 -1.53 0.55 16.85
N ASP A 122 -1.22 1.70 16.23
CA ASP A 122 -0.75 2.89 16.94
C ASP A 122 -1.72 3.32 18.06
N PRO A 123 -1.21 3.91 19.16
CA PRO A 123 -2.03 4.37 20.28
C PRO A 123 -3.22 5.25 19.88
N GLY A 124 -3.02 6.10 18.86
CA GLY A 124 -4.06 6.98 18.32
C GLY A 124 -5.22 6.21 17.68
N THR A 125 -4.93 5.17 16.90
CA THR A 125 -5.95 4.38 16.19
C THR A 125 -6.80 3.55 17.14
N ALA A 126 -6.18 2.95 18.16
CA ALA A 126 -6.91 2.16 19.14
C ALA A 126 -7.83 3.02 20.04
N GLY A 127 -7.42 4.25 20.35
CA GLY A 127 -8.29 5.25 20.98
C GLY A 127 -9.53 5.58 20.14
N THR A 128 -9.36 5.76 18.83
CA THR A 128 -10.47 6.01 17.89
C THR A 128 -11.45 4.84 17.82
N VAL A 129 -10.96 3.60 17.74
CA VAL A 129 -11.82 2.39 17.71
C VAL A 129 -12.64 2.27 19.00
N GLY A 130 -12.01 2.47 20.16
CA GLY A 130 -12.70 2.48 21.45
C GLY A 130 -13.76 3.58 21.55
N PHE A 131 -13.48 4.76 21.02
CA PHE A 131 -14.44 5.86 20.94
C PHE A 131 -15.65 5.52 20.06
N ILE A 132 -15.42 4.99 18.85
CA ILE A 132 -16.50 4.58 17.93
C ILE A 132 -17.36 3.48 18.57
N ALA A 133 -16.74 2.46 19.17
CA ALA A 133 -17.47 1.39 19.85
C ALA A 133 -18.35 1.92 20.99
N ARG A 134 -17.82 2.87 21.78
CA ARG A 134 -18.59 3.56 22.83
C ARG A 134 -19.75 4.37 22.25
N LEU A 135 -19.52 5.13 21.18
CA LEU A 135 -20.56 5.95 20.53
C LEU A 135 -21.72 5.07 20.01
N VAL A 136 -21.40 3.98 19.32
CA VAL A 136 -22.40 3.00 18.83
C VAL A 136 -23.18 2.40 19.99
N THR A 137 -22.49 2.01 21.08
CA THR A 137 -23.14 1.43 22.27
C THR A 137 -24.12 2.42 22.90
N VAL A 138 -23.71 3.67 23.08
CA VAL A 138 -24.59 4.73 23.62
C VAL A 138 -25.81 4.93 22.71
N GLY A 139 -25.63 4.93 21.39
CA GLY A 139 -26.73 5.00 20.43
C GLY A 139 -27.75 3.87 20.63
N ILE A 140 -27.31 2.63 20.75
CA ILE A 140 -28.18 1.46 20.98
C ILE A 140 -28.92 1.58 22.33
N VAL A 141 -28.21 1.96 23.40
CA VAL A 141 -28.80 2.18 24.73
C VAL A 141 -29.92 3.22 24.66
N ILE A 142 -29.67 4.35 23.98
CA ILE A 142 -30.68 5.41 23.81
C ILE A 142 -31.93 4.88 23.10
N LEU A 143 -31.78 4.09 22.03
CA LEU A 143 -32.92 3.52 21.31
C LEU A 143 -33.79 2.63 22.22
N VAL A 144 -33.16 1.79 23.05
CA VAL A 144 -33.87 0.93 24.01
C VAL A 144 -34.57 1.76 25.08
N VAL A 145 -33.88 2.76 25.63
CA VAL A 145 -34.43 3.65 26.68
C VAL A 145 -35.62 4.45 26.15
N LEU A 146 -35.57 4.94 24.91
CA LEU A 146 -36.70 5.65 24.28
C LEU A 146 -37.94 4.73 24.15
N GLY A 147 -37.74 3.46 23.83
CA GLY A 147 -38.82 2.46 23.80
C GLY A 147 -39.47 2.29 25.18
N VAL A 148 -38.67 2.14 26.23
CA VAL A 148 -39.17 2.02 27.63
C VAL A 148 -39.81 3.32 28.12
N ALA A 149 -39.32 4.48 27.68
CA ALA A 149 -39.92 5.78 27.97
C ALA A 149 -41.32 5.95 27.34
N GLY A 150 -41.70 5.06 26.41
CA GLY A 150 -42.99 5.08 25.73
C GLY A 150 -43.01 5.97 24.50
N VAL A 151 -41.84 6.30 23.94
CA VAL A 151 -41.77 6.95 22.63
C VAL A 151 -42.27 5.96 21.57
N ASN A 152 -43.10 6.44 20.66
CA ASN A 152 -43.65 5.61 19.61
C ASN A 152 -42.54 4.98 18.76
N ALA A 153 -42.61 3.67 18.52
CA ALA A 153 -41.66 2.93 17.68
C ALA A 153 -41.48 3.59 16.30
N THR A 154 -42.56 4.10 15.69
CA THR A 154 -42.52 4.82 14.41
C THR A 154 -41.65 6.07 14.48
N SER A 155 -41.70 6.83 15.58
CA SER A 155 -40.86 8.02 15.77
C SER A 155 -39.38 7.66 15.98
N ILE A 156 -39.11 6.58 16.72
CA ILE A 156 -37.74 6.07 16.91
C ILE A 156 -37.15 5.59 15.58
N VAL A 157 -37.94 4.84 14.80
CA VAL A 157 -37.55 4.37 13.46
C VAL A 157 -37.32 5.55 12.52
N ALA A 158 -38.22 6.54 12.49
CA ALA A 158 -38.06 7.72 11.66
C ALA A 158 -36.80 8.53 12.03
N GLY A 159 -36.56 8.77 13.32
CA GLY A 159 -35.38 9.49 13.80
C GLY A 159 -34.09 8.75 13.51
N SER A 160 -34.04 7.44 13.77
CA SER A 160 -32.86 6.61 13.50
C SER A 160 -32.58 6.48 11.99
N ALA A 161 -33.60 6.38 11.15
CA ALA A 161 -33.44 6.40 9.69
C ALA A 161 -32.80 7.70 9.21
N PHE A 162 -33.29 8.85 9.70
CA PHE A 162 -32.72 10.15 9.36
C PHE A 162 -31.26 10.28 9.84
N THR A 163 -30.97 9.88 11.09
CA THR A 163 -29.60 9.87 11.62
C THR A 163 -28.69 8.94 10.81
N ALA A 164 -29.16 7.75 10.42
CA ALA A 164 -28.40 6.81 9.62
C ALA A 164 -28.05 7.36 8.23
N ILE A 165 -28.97 8.10 7.60
CA ILE A 165 -28.72 8.78 6.32
C ILE A 165 -27.60 9.82 6.49
N ILE A 166 -27.68 10.70 7.49
CA ILE A 166 -26.66 11.73 7.72
C ILE A 166 -25.29 11.11 7.98
N LEU A 167 -25.22 10.11 8.87
CA LEU A 167 -23.97 9.42 9.17
C LEU A 167 -23.43 8.66 7.97
N GLY A 168 -24.31 8.04 7.17
CA GLY A 168 -23.95 7.34 5.94
C GLY A 168 -23.35 8.29 4.90
N LEU A 169 -23.97 9.45 4.69
CA LEU A 169 -23.44 10.49 3.78
C LEU A 169 -22.09 11.02 4.27
N ALA A 170 -21.93 11.25 5.58
CA ALA A 170 -20.66 11.69 6.15
C ALA A 170 -19.56 10.62 5.99
N ALA A 171 -19.89 9.33 6.11
CA ALA A 171 -18.96 8.22 5.98
C ALA A 171 -18.73 7.76 4.52
N GLN A 172 -19.50 8.30 3.57
CA GLN A 172 -19.56 7.83 2.18
C GLN A 172 -18.17 7.77 1.53
N GLN A 173 -17.36 8.82 1.71
CA GLN A 173 -16.03 8.90 1.10
C GLN A 173 -15.07 7.85 1.66
N THR A 174 -15.08 7.63 2.98
CA THR A 174 -14.22 6.65 3.63
C THR A 174 -14.60 5.22 3.23
N LEU A 175 -15.91 4.91 3.21
CA LEU A 175 -16.41 3.62 2.75
C LEU A 175 -16.09 3.40 1.26
N GLY A 176 -16.24 4.43 0.43
CA GLY A 176 -15.89 4.37 -0.99
C GLY A 176 -14.41 3.99 -1.20
N ASN A 177 -13.50 4.59 -0.43
CA ASN A 177 -12.08 4.23 -0.47
C ASN A 177 -11.81 2.80 0.00
N LEU A 178 -12.51 2.33 1.04
CA LEU A 178 -12.39 0.96 1.55
C LEU A 178 -12.79 -0.06 0.49
N PHE A 179 -13.98 0.11 -0.11
CA PHE A 179 -14.46 -0.77 -1.17
C PHE A 179 -13.55 -0.74 -2.40
N ALA A 180 -13.09 0.45 -2.80
CA ALA A 180 -12.15 0.57 -3.90
C ALA A 180 -10.83 -0.15 -3.62
N GLY A 181 -10.30 -0.07 -2.39
CA GLY A 181 -9.12 -0.82 -1.97
C GLY A 181 -9.30 -2.33 -2.07
N MET A 182 -10.44 -2.86 -1.61
CA MET A 182 -10.76 -4.28 -1.74
C MET A 182 -10.83 -4.74 -3.20
N VAL A 183 -11.40 -3.91 -4.09
CA VAL A 183 -11.44 -4.17 -5.53
C VAL A 183 -10.04 -4.17 -6.12
N LEU A 184 -9.20 -3.16 -5.83
CA LEU A 184 -7.83 -3.07 -6.33
C LEU A 184 -6.98 -4.27 -5.88
N LEU A 185 -7.10 -4.69 -4.61
CA LEU A 185 -6.40 -5.86 -4.08
C LEU A 185 -6.82 -7.18 -4.74
N SER A 186 -8.10 -7.27 -5.15
CA SER A 186 -8.67 -8.48 -5.75
C SER A 186 -8.37 -8.55 -7.25
N ALA A 187 -8.65 -7.47 -7.99
CA ALA A 187 -8.47 -7.40 -9.43
C ALA A 187 -6.98 -7.24 -9.83
N ARG A 188 -6.15 -6.68 -8.95
CA ARG A 188 -4.71 -6.45 -9.15
C ARG A 188 -4.36 -5.87 -10.53
N PRO A 189 -4.93 -4.71 -10.91
CA PRO A 189 -4.64 -4.08 -12.20
C PRO A 189 -3.17 -3.68 -12.37
N PHE A 190 -2.44 -3.57 -11.25
CA PHE A 190 -1.00 -3.37 -11.15
C PHE A 190 -0.50 -4.04 -9.88
N ARG A 191 0.82 -4.23 -9.77
CA ARG A 191 1.48 -4.85 -8.63
C ARG A 191 2.38 -3.87 -7.89
N VAL A 192 2.63 -4.17 -6.62
CA VAL A 192 3.66 -3.46 -5.84
C VAL A 192 5.02 -3.66 -6.54
N GLY A 193 5.75 -2.57 -6.72
CA GLY A 193 7.02 -2.52 -7.45
C GLY A 193 6.90 -2.12 -8.93
N GLU A 194 5.70 -2.10 -9.50
CA GLU A 194 5.50 -1.65 -10.89
C GLU A 194 5.47 -0.13 -10.97
N ARG A 195 6.08 0.45 -12.02
CA ARG A 195 5.91 1.87 -12.33
C ARG A 195 4.62 2.07 -13.09
N VAL A 196 3.78 2.95 -12.58
CA VAL A 196 2.48 3.26 -13.17
C VAL A 196 2.33 4.76 -13.33
N ARG A 197 1.61 5.15 -14.38
CA ARG A 197 1.12 6.50 -14.59
C ARG A 197 -0.39 6.48 -14.44
N ILE A 198 -0.87 7.19 -13.43
CA ILE A 198 -2.28 7.34 -13.09
C ILE A 198 -2.75 8.69 -13.64
N GLN A 199 -3.72 8.66 -14.55
CA GLN A 199 -4.38 9.85 -15.06
C GLN A 199 -5.72 9.98 -14.34
N ALA A 200 -5.71 10.73 -13.24
CA ALA A 200 -6.89 10.93 -12.41
C ALA A 200 -7.50 12.30 -12.72
N GLY A 201 -8.52 12.33 -13.58
CA GLY A 201 -9.22 13.58 -13.94
C GLY A 201 -9.78 14.32 -12.72
N ALA A 202 -10.23 13.60 -11.69
CA ALA A 202 -10.75 14.18 -10.44
C ALA A 202 -9.66 14.72 -9.48
N LEU A 203 -8.39 14.34 -9.67
CA LEU A 203 -7.26 14.77 -8.80
C LEU A 203 -6.37 15.83 -9.47
N GLY A 204 -6.73 16.32 -10.66
CA GLY A 204 -6.10 17.48 -11.27
C GLY A 204 -4.70 17.25 -11.83
N GLY A 205 -4.38 16.05 -12.32
CA GLY A 205 -3.09 15.82 -12.98
C GLY A 205 -2.78 14.38 -13.37
N THR A 206 -1.57 14.20 -13.87
CA THR A 206 -0.97 12.88 -14.09
C THR A 206 0.03 12.60 -12.97
N LEU A 207 -0.21 11.51 -12.25
CA LEU A 207 0.66 11.02 -11.18
C LEU A 207 1.46 9.85 -11.75
N GLU A 208 2.78 9.89 -11.64
CA GLU A 208 3.64 8.79 -12.09
C GLU A 208 4.61 8.43 -10.98
N GLY A 209 4.72 7.14 -10.69
CA GLY A 209 5.60 6.63 -9.66
C GLY A 209 5.57 5.12 -9.61
N VAL A 210 6.43 4.56 -8.77
CA VAL A 210 6.46 3.12 -8.47
C VAL A 210 5.44 2.83 -7.38
N VAL A 211 4.62 1.79 -7.55
CA VAL A 211 3.65 1.38 -6.53
C VAL A 211 4.41 0.85 -5.31
N GLY A 212 4.41 1.61 -4.21
CA GLY A 212 5.08 1.22 -2.98
C GLY A 212 4.23 0.27 -2.12
N SER A 213 2.93 0.56 -1.99
CA SER A 213 2.01 -0.28 -1.21
C SER A 213 0.55 -0.05 -1.59
N LEU A 214 -0.26 -1.11 -1.49
CA LEU A 214 -1.73 -1.04 -1.56
C LEU A 214 -2.31 -1.22 -0.15
N GLY A 215 -2.79 -0.13 0.43
CA GLY A 215 -3.56 -0.16 1.68
C GLY A 215 -5.06 -0.28 1.44
N LEU A 216 -5.83 -0.41 2.52
CA LEU A 216 -7.29 -0.51 2.44
C LEU A 216 -7.96 0.79 1.97
N LEU A 217 -7.45 1.95 2.39
CA LEU A 217 -8.03 3.26 2.05
C LEU A 217 -7.20 4.05 1.03
N TYR A 218 -5.88 3.83 1.01
CA TYR A 218 -4.94 4.58 0.18
C TYR A 218 -3.95 3.64 -0.52
N THR A 219 -3.52 4.06 -1.70
CA THR A 219 -2.41 3.49 -2.45
C THR A 219 -1.23 4.45 -2.36
N THR A 220 -0.05 3.94 -2.05
CA THR A 220 1.18 4.74 -1.95
C THR A 220 1.99 4.58 -3.22
N LEU A 221 2.29 5.69 -3.87
CA LEU A 221 3.24 5.77 -4.97
C LEU A 221 4.55 6.39 -4.47
N VAL A 222 5.67 5.91 -4.98
CA VAL A 222 7.00 6.43 -4.68
C VAL A 222 7.56 7.09 -5.94
N ARG A 223 7.98 8.35 -5.82
CA ARG A 223 8.62 9.10 -6.90
C ARG A 223 9.89 9.74 -6.34
N GLY A 224 11.04 9.18 -6.70
CA GLY A 224 12.31 9.57 -6.06
C GLY A 224 12.26 9.28 -4.57
N GLU A 225 12.54 10.30 -3.75
CA GLU A 225 12.47 10.21 -2.28
C GLU A 225 11.05 10.46 -1.73
N ASP A 226 10.13 10.98 -2.55
CA ASP A 226 8.80 11.37 -2.11
C ASP A 226 7.82 10.19 -2.11
N ARG A 227 6.97 10.15 -1.08
CA ARG A 227 5.84 9.21 -0.96
C ARG A 227 4.54 9.95 -1.17
N ILE A 228 3.77 9.55 -2.18
CA ILE A 228 2.49 10.15 -2.54
C ILE A 228 1.37 9.17 -2.18
N MET A 229 0.49 9.57 -1.26
CA MET A 229 -0.67 8.77 -0.86
C MET A 229 -1.90 9.19 -1.64
N VAL A 230 -2.48 8.26 -2.41
CA VAL A 230 -3.65 8.52 -3.25
C VAL A 230 -4.85 7.75 -2.71
N PRO A 231 -6.02 8.38 -2.51
CA PRO A 231 -7.23 7.68 -2.11
C PRO A 231 -7.60 6.59 -3.11
N ASN A 232 -7.93 5.39 -2.64
CA ASN A 232 -8.19 4.24 -3.50
C ASN A 232 -9.37 4.46 -4.46
N ASN A 233 -10.41 5.21 -4.04
CA ASN A 233 -11.52 5.55 -4.92
C ASN A 233 -11.04 6.37 -6.13
N GLY A 234 -10.09 7.29 -5.91
CA GLY A 234 -9.47 8.07 -6.98
C GLY A 234 -8.62 7.21 -7.93
N VAL A 235 -7.88 6.24 -7.39
CA VAL A 235 -7.09 5.30 -8.20
C VAL A 235 -7.99 4.40 -9.06
N LEU A 236 -9.06 3.86 -8.47
CA LEU A 236 -9.97 2.96 -9.15
C LEU A 236 -10.76 3.66 -10.27
N ALA A 237 -11.08 4.94 -10.09
CA ALA A 237 -11.75 5.76 -11.10
C ALA A 237 -10.81 6.34 -12.18
N ALA A 238 -9.49 6.16 -12.04
CA ALA A 238 -8.50 6.71 -12.94
C ALA A 238 -8.12 5.76 -14.08
N VAL A 239 -7.58 6.33 -15.16
CA VAL A 239 -6.92 5.53 -16.20
C VAL A 239 -5.51 5.20 -15.72
N ILE A 240 -5.20 3.90 -15.66
CA ILE A 240 -3.90 3.40 -15.21
C ILE A 240 -3.10 2.94 -16.43
N VAL A 241 -1.93 3.54 -16.64
CA VAL A 241 -1.01 3.18 -17.72
C VAL A 241 0.26 2.58 -17.10
N PRO A 242 0.53 1.28 -17.30
CA PRO A 242 1.81 0.70 -16.91
C PRO A 242 2.95 1.36 -17.68
N VAL A 243 3.96 1.87 -16.97
CA VAL A 243 5.16 2.44 -17.59
C VAL A 243 6.24 1.38 -17.54
N ARG A 244 6.52 0.75 -18.68
CA ARG A 244 7.59 -0.24 -18.79
C ARG A 244 8.94 0.46 -18.81
N GLU A 245 9.88 -0.01 -17.98
CA GLU A 245 11.27 0.35 -18.19
C GLU A 245 11.78 -0.36 -19.45
N PRO A 246 12.43 0.35 -20.40
CA PRO A 246 13.06 -0.23 -21.55
C PRO A 246 14.11 -1.25 -21.10
N GLU A 247 14.06 -2.45 -21.68
CA GLU A 247 15.09 -3.46 -21.42
C GLU A 247 16.41 -3.02 -22.07
N PRO A 248 17.55 -3.19 -21.37
CA PRO A 248 18.85 -2.94 -21.97
C PRO A 248 19.14 -3.99 -23.04
N VAL A 249 19.60 -3.53 -24.19
CA VAL A 249 20.23 -4.38 -25.20
C VAL A 249 21.60 -4.76 -24.67
N ASP A 250 21.84 -6.07 -24.53
CA ASP A 250 23.09 -6.64 -24.02
C ASP A 250 23.65 -7.64 -25.04
N VAL A 251 24.73 -7.25 -25.70
CA VAL A 251 25.38 -8.06 -26.74
C VAL A 251 26.78 -8.42 -26.29
N ARG A 252 27.14 -9.69 -26.38
CA ARG A 252 28.52 -10.16 -26.21
C ARG A 252 29.15 -10.36 -27.58
N VAL A 253 30.29 -9.72 -27.81
CA VAL A 253 31.02 -9.80 -29.06
C VAL A 253 32.47 -10.20 -28.78
N ARG A 254 32.98 -11.12 -29.59
CA ARG A 254 34.39 -11.51 -29.60
C ARG A 254 35.13 -10.61 -30.57
N LEU A 255 36.16 -9.92 -30.09
CA LEU A 255 37.01 -9.03 -30.89
C LEU A 255 38.30 -9.74 -31.25
N SER A 256 38.69 -9.63 -32.53
CA SER A 256 39.97 -10.12 -33.04
C SER A 256 41.14 -9.25 -32.56
N THR A 257 42.34 -9.82 -32.53
CA THR A 257 43.59 -9.14 -32.18
C THR A 257 43.81 -7.85 -32.99
N GLY A 258 43.84 -6.71 -32.30
CA GLY A 258 44.15 -5.39 -32.89
C GLY A 258 43.06 -4.34 -32.78
N VAL A 259 41.84 -4.70 -32.39
CA VAL A 259 40.76 -3.74 -32.12
C VAL A 259 40.78 -3.29 -30.66
N SER A 260 40.87 -1.99 -30.41
CA SER A 260 40.80 -1.46 -29.04
C SER A 260 39.35 -1.24 -28.60
N ILE A 261 39.09 -1.40 -27.29
CA ILE A 261 37.79 -1.09 -26.67
C ILE A 261 37.36 0.35 -26.98
N SER A 262 38.31 1.29 -27.02
CA SER A 262 38.04 2.69 -27.36
C SER A 262 37.56 2.89 -28.80
N GLN A 263 38.08 2.12 -29.77
CA GLN A 263 37.61 2.17 -31.16
C GLN A 263 36.17 1.66 -31.26
N VAL A 264 35.84 0.58 -30.56
CA VAL A 264 34.46 0.04 -30.51
C VAL A 264 33.50 1.07 -29.90
N GLN A 265 33.91 1.73 -28.81
CA GLN A 265 33.12 2.79 -28.18
C GLN A 265 32.85 3.94 -29.16
N THR A 266 33.86 4.41 -29.90
CA THR A 266 33.67 5.49 -30.90
C THR A 266 32.73 5.08 -32.03
N ILE A 267 32.80 3.84 -32.50
CA ILE A 267 31.92 3.35 -33.57
C ILE A 267 30.46 3.27 -33.08
N LEU A 268 30.25 2.81 -31.84
CA LEU A 268 28.90 2.77 -31.24
C LEU A 268 28.34 4.20 -31.06
N ASP A 269 29.15 5.14 -30.60
CA ASP A 269 28.73 6.54 -30.40
C ASP A 269 28.40 7.24 -31.72
N ASP A 270 29.06 6.88 -32.84
CA ASP A 270 28.82 7.47 -34.16
C ASP A 270 27.62 6.84 -34.89
N ARG A 271 27.39 5.53 -34.70
CA ARG A 271 26.37 4.77 -35.46
C ARG A 271 25.03 4.61 -34.77
N ILE A 272 24.98 4.68 -33.44
CA ILE A 272 23.72 4.59 -32.71
C ILE A 272 22.97 5.92 -32.84
N SER A 273 21.86 5.89 -33.57
CA SER A 273 20.99 7.04 -33.77
C SER A 273 19.79 7.05 -32.83
N VAL A 274 19.41 5.87 -32.31
CA VAL A 274 18.33 5.72 -31.34
C VAL A 274 18.68 6.45 -30.04
N PRO A 275 17.81 7.34 -29.53
CA PRO A 275 18.03 7.99 -28.24
C PRO A 275 18.15 6.95 -27.12
N THR A 276 19.29 6.95 -26.42
CA THR A 276 19.56 6.05 -25.29
C THR A 276 19.51 6.80 -23.97
N ARG A 277 19.00 6.16 -22.91
CA ARG A 277 19.02 6.71 -21.54
C ARG A 277 20.42 6.84 -20.97
N GLN A 278 21.28 5.88 -21.31
CA GLN A 278 22.69 5.86 -20.98
C GLN A 278 23.44 5.51 -22.26
N ALA A 279 24.53 6.23 -22.53
CA ALA A 279 25.38 5.96 -23.67
C ALA A 279 25.81 4.48 -23.68
N ALA A 280 25.91 3.91 -24.88
CA ALA A 280 26.35 2.53 -25.03
C ALA A 280 27.69 2.36 -24.32
N THR A 281 27.82 1.36 -23.45
CA THR A 281 29.05 1.14 -22.69
C THR A 281 29.64 -0.20 -23.09
N VAL A 282 30.93 -0.18 -23.45
CA VAL A 282 31.71 -1.38 -23.75
C VAL A 282 32.53 -1.76 -22.51
N THR A 283 32.31 -2.97 -22.00
CA THR A 283 33.05 -3.51 -20.86
C THR A 283 33.76 -4.80 -21.26
N LEU A 284 34.94 -5.03 -20.69
CA LEU A 284 35.66 -6.29 -20.87
C LEU A 284 34.92 -7.40 -20.09
N ALA A 285 34.51 -8.46 -20.78
CA ALA A 285 33.84 -9.60 -20.16
C ALA A 285 34.84 -10.72 -19.84
N GLU A 286 35.65 -11.12 -20.82
CA GLU A 286 36.60 -12.23 -20.70
C GLU A 286 37.76 -12.04 -21.69
N ILE A 287 38.92 -12.61 -21.35
CA ILE A 287 40.07 -12.72 -22.24
C ILE A 287 40.26 -14.21 -22.53
N ASP A 288 40.11 -14.61 -23.78
CA ASP A 288 40.12 -16.01 -24.25
C ASP A 288 41.28 -16.21 -25.23
N GLY A 289 42.46 -16.53 -24.69
CA GLY A 289 43.69 -16.66 -25.48
C GLY A 289 44.11 -15.33 -26.11
N GLU A 290 44.07 -15.25 -27.44
CA GLU A 290 44.34 -14.03 -28.20
C GLU A 290 43.08 -13.17 -28.42
N ASP A 291 41.89 -13.73 -28.18
CA ASP A 291 40.62 -13.05 -28.40
C ASP A 291 40.12 -12.34 -27.14
N VAL A 292 39.44 -11.21 -27.34
CA VAL A 292 38.86 -10.42 -26.25
C VAL A 292 37.34 -10.43 -26.38
N VAL A 293 36.63 -10.95 -25.37
CA VAL A 293 35.17 -10.90 -25.32
C VAL A 293 34.76 -9.62 -24.60
N VAL A 294 34.02 -8.76 -25.31
CA VAL A 294 33.45 -7.55 -24.76
C VAL A 294 31.94 -7.67 -24.64
N ARG A 295 31.40 -7.02 -23.61
CA ARG A 295 29.98 -6.86 -23.39
C ARG A 295 29.59 -5.43 -23.70
N VAL A 296 28.67 -5.26 -24.63
CA VAL A 296 28.10 -3.98 -25.04
C VAL A 296 26.72 -3.86 -24.44
N GLN A 297 26.50 -2.84 -23.62
CA GLN A 297 25.19 -2.54 -23.05
C GLN A 297 24.70 -1.17 -23.49
N ALA A 298 23.48 -1.11 -24.01
CA ALA A 298 22.80 0.13 -24.35
C ALA A 298 21.33 0.05 -23.92
N THR A 299 20.80 1.10 -23.28
CA THR A 299 19.38 1.14 -22.87
C THR A 299 18.65 2.21 -23.68
N PRO A 300 17.59 1.87 -24.42
CA PRO A 300 16.86 2.86 -25.20
C PRO A 300 16.08 3.78 -24.26
N ASP A 301 15.78 5.00 -24.69
CA ASP A 301 15.00 5.94 -23.88
C ASP A 301 13.53 5.49 -23.78
N ARG A 302 13.00 4.92 -24.88
CA ARG A 302 11.64 4.38 -24.97
C ARG A 302 11.68 2.85 -25.12
N ALA A 303 10.72 2.16 -24.48
CA ALA A 303 10.64 0.71 -24.52
C ALA A 303 10.38 0.14 -25.93
N ASP A 304 9.70 0.91 -26.78
CA ASP A 304 9.35 0.49 -28.14
C ASP A 304 10.55 0.48 -29.10
N ASP A 305 11.64 1.20 -28.76
CA ASP A 305 12.82 1.34 -29.60
C ASP A 305 13.85 0.21 -29.40
N GLY A 306 13.58 -0.76 -28.51
CA GLY A 306 14.53 -1.82 -28.16
C GLY A 306 15.01 -2.67 -29.34
N ALA A 307 14.10 -3.05 -30.25
CA ALA A 307 14.46 -3.83 -31.43
C ALA A 307 15.35 -3.03 -32.40
N ARG A 308 15.00 -1.75 -32.63
CA ARG A 308 15.78 -0.86 -33.48
C ARG A 308 17.17 -0.59 -32.91
N LEU A 309 17.27 -0.37 -31.60
CA LEU A 309 18.55 -0.22 -30.92
C LEU A 309 19.39 -1.50 -31.04
N ALA A 310 18.77 -2.67 -30.91
CA ALA A 310 19.48 -3.94 -31.08
C ALA A 310 20.03 -4.10 -32.51
N ASP A 311 19.24 -3.77 -33.53
CA ASP A 311 19.68 -3.80 -34.93
C ASP A 311 20.85 -2.83 -35.18
N GLU A 312 20.77 -1.59 -34.68
CA GLU A 312 21.85 -0.60 -34.81
C GLU A 312 23.13 -1.02 -34.08
N VAL A 313 23.01 -1.61 -32.88
CA VAL A 313 24.15 -2.14 -32.12
C VAL A 313 24.81 -3.31 -32.87
N ILE A 314 24.01 -4.24 -33.42
CA ILE A 314 24.54 -5.38 -34.19
C ILE A 314 25.20 -4.90 -35.49
N ASP A 315 24.59 -3.96 -36.21
CA ASP A 315 25.17 -3.39 -37.43
C ASP A 315 26.49 -2.69 -37.15
N ALA A 316 26.55 -1.85 -36.10
CA ALA A 316 27.77 -1.19 -35.68
C ALA A 316 28.89 -2.20 -35.35
N LEU A 317 28.57 -3.27 -34.64
CA LEU A 317 29.55 -4.30 -34.25
C LEU A 317 30.00 -5.16 -35.43
N SER A 318 29.14 -5.39 -36.43
CA SER A 318 29.49 -6.16 -37.64
C SER A 318 30.64 -5.53 -38.45
N THR A 319 30.78 -4.20 -38.39
CA THR A 319 31.88 -3.49 -39.06
C THR A 319 33.25 -3.74 -38.43
N VAL A 320 33.25 -4.15 -37.16
CA VAL A 320 34.46 -4.39 -36.37
C VAL A 320 34.88 -5.86 -36.44
N THR A 321 33.91 -6.78 -36.42
CA THR A 321 34.17 -8.22 -36.51
C THR A 321 34.36 -8.72 -37.95
N GLY A 322 34.01 -7.93 -38.96
CA GLY A 322 34.16 -8.30 -40.38
C GLY A 322 33.16 -9.35 -40.87
N GLU A 323 32.18 -9.73 -40.05
CA GLU A 323 31.11 -10.67 -40.41
C GLU A 323 29.81 -9.91 -40.71
N HIS A 324 29.37 -9.91 -41.97
CA HIS A 324 27.99 -9.53 -42.29
C HIS A 324 27.01 -10.53 -41.64
N PRO A 325 25.93 -10.08 -40.98
CA PRO A 325 24.88 -10.98 -40.54
C PRO A 325 24.23 -11.63 -41.75
N ARG A 326 24.43 -12.93 -41.94
CA ARG A 326 23.57 -13.73 -42.81
C ARG A 326 22.22 -13.84 -42.12
N VAL A 327 21.30 -12.93 -42.44
CA VAL A 327 19.88 -13.15 -42.19
C VAL A 327 19.52 -14.44 -42.94
N ALA A 328 19.23 -15.51 -42.19
CA ALA A 328 18.79 -16.79 -42.73
C ALA A 328 17.42 -16.60 -43.39
N GLY A 329 17.43 -16.14 -44.64
CA GLY A 329 16.27 -16.17 -45.52
C GLY A 329 15.94 -17.62 -45.85
N ASN A 330 14.78 -18.07 -45.38
CA ASN A 330 14.15 -19.31 -45.80
C ASN A 330 14.24 -19.46 -47.33
N SER A 331 14.98 -20.46 -47.79
CA SER A 331 14.89 -20.97 -49.16
C SER A 331 14.27 -22.37 -49.13
N PRO A 332 13.30 -22.66 -49.99
CA PRO A 332 12.48 -23.86 -49.91
C PRO A 332 13.29 -25.11 -50.23
N THR A 333 13.15 -26.12 -49.37
CA THR A 333 13.59 -27.50 -49.56
C THR A 333 13.21 -28.01 -50.95
N ARG A 334 14.21 -28.33 -51.77
CA ARG A 334 14.07 -29.11 -53.00
C ARG A 334 14.08 -30.60 -52.63
N PRO A 335 13.03 -31.40 -52.89
CA PRO A 335 13.09 -32.83 -52.63
C PRO A 335 14.02 -33.54 -53.62
N GLN A 336 14.76 -34.49 -53.07
CA GLN A 336 15.69 -35.38 -53.74
C GLN A 336 15.04 -36.15 -54.90
N GLN A 337 15.80 -36.30 -55.99
CA GLN A 337 15.55 -37.29 -57.02
C GLN A 337 15.66 -38.69 -56.41
N ALA A 338 14.56 -39.44 -56.43
CA ALA A 338 14.56 -40.90 -56.27
C ALA A 338 14.28 -41.51 -57.65
N GLY A 339 15.29 -42.19 -58.20
CA GLY A 339 15.16 -43.01 -59.39
C GLY A 339 14.66 -44.42 -59.07
N THR A 340 13.58 -44.79 -59.78
CA THR A 340 13.38 -46.06 -60.51
C THR A 340 13.17 -47.39 -59.76
N ALA A 341 11.94 -47.91 -59.83
CA ALA A 341 11.55 -49.31 -60.17
C ALA A 341 10.00 -49.39 -60.14
N ALA A 342 9.27 -49.50 -61.26
CA ALA A 342 8.98 -50.69 -62.06
C ALA A 342 8.28 -51.83 -61.30
N GLN A 343 6.92 -51.90 -61.35
CA GLN A 343 6.16 -53.14 -61.64
C GLN A 343 4.62 -52.92 -61.67
N ARG A 344 4.01 -53.40 -62.78
CA ARG A 344 2.74 -54.16 -62.97
C ARG A 344 1.65 -54.02 -61.88
N ASP A 345 0.36 -53.84 -62.17
CA ASP A 345 -0.50 -54.17 -63.32
C ASP A 345 -1.57 -53.09 -63.54
#